data_AF-U2QZF7-F1
#
_entry.id   AF-U2QZF7-F1
#
_cell.length_a   1.000
_cell.length_b   1.000
_cell.length_c   1.000
_cell.angle_alpha   90.00
_cell.angle_beta   90.00
_cell.angle_gamma   90.00
#
_symmetry.space_group_name_H-M   'P 1'
#
loop_
_entity.id
_entity.type
_entity.pdbx_description
1 polymer ?
#
loop_
_entity_poly.entity_id
_entity_poly.type
_entity_poly.pdbx_seq_one_letter_code
_entity_poly.pdbx_strand_id
1 'polypeptide(L)'
;RGEPVLGALAGLLAVGCAVSVSFPDTWRPTALLDFALPALGLVAVTAIVTIAENAITTKERPIGIMWDLMCFLPRAGHPYGPPCYAERVIPELRGRVVGWLETDLLKGKIVDGRDIRTETQRADDELAALGTAQRRKVVLSAHSLGGVLAVSCLFTLGADAKDGLRNVGLLTYGTQLRAFFGRFFPELFGGEVLGVRKSQGPSLWAADPWLKQVNRDQTAPPVVRPGDGPEPTLRELLTQPDGEIAWINLWRRTDYLGFPDDSYDDNDIDRGADEFGPTRYLVKVATHPGYPASAQYMTALRDLARKI
;
A
#
# COMPACT_ATOMS: atom_id res chain seq x y z
N ARG A 1 -16.71 5.23 -33.90
CA ARG A 1 -17.42 6.51 -33.62
C ARG A 1 -17.50 6.89 -32.13
N GLY A 2 -16.86 6.14 -31.20
CA GLY A 2 -16.90 6.41 -29.74
C GLY A 2 -15.65 7.08 -29.14
N GLU A 3 -14.61 7.37 -29.94
CA GLU A 3 -13.34 7.95 -29.48
C GLU A 3 -13.48 9.27 -28.68
N PRO A 4 -14.31 10.26 -29.05
CA PRO A 4 -14.43 11.50 -28.28
C PRO A 4 -15.20 11.33 -26.96
N VAL A 5 -16.10 10.34 -26.88
CA VAL A 5 -16.88 10.05 -25.66
C VAL A 5 -16.00 9.35 -24.63
N LEU A 6 -15.11 8.45 -25.06
CA LEU A 6 -14.15 7.77 -24.19
C LEU A 6 -13.13 8.75 -23.58
N GLY A 7 -12.64 9.72 -24.37
CA GLY A 7 -11.77 10.79 -23.90
C GLY A 7 -12.45 11.72 -22.90
N ALA A 8 -13.73 12.06 -23.13
CA ALA A 8 -14.52 12.87 -22.21
C ALA A 8 -14.75 12.16 -20.86
N LEU A 9 -14.97 10.84 -20.87
CA LEU A 9 -15.19 10.04 -19.67
C LEU A 9 -13.91 9.77 -18.87
N ALA A 10 -12.78 9.52 -19.54
CA ALA A 10 -11.47 9.48 -18.90
C ALA A 10 -11.11 10.83 -18.28
N GLY A 11 -11.46 11.93 -18.95
CA GLY A 11 -11.36 13.29 -18.42
C GLY A 11 -12.19 13.48 -17.16
N LEU A 12 -13.45 13.02 -17.14
CA LEU A 12 -14.33 13.17 -15.98
C LEU A 12 -13.92 12.30 -14.78
N LEU A 13 -13.41 11.08 -15.00
CA LEU A 13 -12.83 10.23 -13.95
C LEU A 13 -11.54 10.85 -13.39
N ALA A 14 -10.66 11.33 -14.29
CA ALA A 14 -9.46 12.06 -13.89
C ALA A 14 -9.82 13.31 -13.09
N VAL A 15 -10.89 14.02 -13.45
CA VAL A 15 -11.43 15.17 -12.68
C VAL A 15 -11.96 14.72 -11.32
N GLY A 16 -12.72 13.62 -11.22
CA GLY A 16 -13.21 13.10 -9.95
C GLY A 16 -12.08 12.69 -9.00
N CYS A 17 -11.10 11.94 -9.50
CA CYS A 17 -9.89 11.60 -8.76
C CYS A 17 -9.08 12.85 -8.38
N ALA A 18 -8.88 13.77 -9.32
CA ALA A 18 -8.19 15.04 -9.08
C ALA A 18 -8.88 15.86 -7.99
N VAL A 19 -10.22 15.95 -7.98
CA VAL A 19 -10.98 16.64 -6.94
C VAL A 19 -10.83 15.93 -5.60
N SER A 20 -10.97 14.60 -5.59
CA SER A 20 -10.91 13.82 -4.36
C SER A 20 -9.52 13.84 -3.71
N VAL A 21 -8.46 13.84 -4.51
CA VAL A 21 -7.09 14.00 -3.99
C VAL A 21 -6.79 15.46 -3.68
N SER A 22 -7.26 16.45 -4.44
CA SER A 22 -6.79 17.84 -4.28
C SER A 22 -7.53 18.63 -3.20
N PHE A 23 -8.77 18.27 -2.85
CA PHE A 23 -9.59 19.02 -1.91
C PHE A 23 -9.63 18.38 -0.50
N PRO A 24 -9.60 19.17 0.60
CA PRO A 24 -9.73 18.66 1.98
C PRO A 24 -11.12 18.07 2.26
N ASP A 25 -11.22 17.10 3.18
CA ASP A 25 -12.47 16.40 3.54
C ASP A 25 -13.62 17.35 3.91
N THR A 26 -13.30 18.43 4.62
CA THR A 26 -14.25 19.49 5.02
C THR A 26 -14.84 20.29 3.85
N TRP A 27 -14.20 20.27 2.68
CA TRP A 27 -14.60 21.03 1.49
C TRP A 27 -15.02 20.10 0.34
N ARG A 28 -15.12 18.77 0.58
CA ARG A 28 -15.66 17.83 -0.41
C ARG A 28 -17.18 18.04 -0.49
N PRO A 29 -17.73 18.50 -1.63
CA PRO A 29 -19.16 18.73 -1.73
C PRO A 29 -19.89 17.38 -1.71
N THR A 30 -20.53 17.05 -0.59
CA THR A 30 -21.23 15.77 -0.37
C THR A 30 -22.36 15.55 -1.37
N ALA A 31 -23.09 16.60 -1.75
CA ALA A 31 -24.13 16.56 -2.79
C ALA A 31 -23.60 16.19 -4.20
N LEU A 32 -22.30 16.31 -4.45
CA LEU A 32 -21.67 15.99 -5.73
C LEU A 32 -21.28 14.50 -5.82
N LEU A 33 -21.01 13.86 -4.67
CA LEU A 33 -20.70 12.43 -4.57
C LEU A 33 -21.95 11.55 -4.80
N ASP A 34 -23.12 12.01 -4.33
CA ASP A 34 -24.41 11.30 -4.49
C ASP A 34 -24.86 11.18 -5.96
N PHE A 35 -24.49 12.16 -6.81
CA PHE A 35 -24.71 12.10 -8.25
C PHE A 35 -23.56 11.40 -9.01
N ALA A 36 -22.33 11.47 -8.49
CA ALA A 36 -21.15 10.91 -9.15
C ALA A 36 -21.12 9.38 -9.14
N LEU A 37 -21.56 8.73 -8.07
CA LEU A 37 -21.54 7.26 -7.93
C LEU A 37 -22.35 6.48 -8.99
N PRO A 38 -23.64 6.78 -9.24
CA PRO A 38 -24.40 6.09 -10.28
C PRO A 38 -23.93 6.43 -11.70
N ALA A 39 -23.44 7.66 -11.92
CA ALA A 39 -22.84 8.07 -13.17
C ALA A 39 -21.52 7.32 -13.45
N LEU A 40 -20.67 7.14 -12.44
CA LEU A 40 -19.43 6.35 -12.51
C LEU A 40 -19.72 4.86 -12.80
N GLY A 41 -20.82 4.30 -12.25
CA GLY A 41 -21.25 2.93 -12.52
C GLY A 41 -21.63 2.68 -13.99
N LEU A 42 -22.39 3.61 -14.59
CA LEU A 42 -22.77 3.53 -16.01
C LEU A 42 -21.56 3.70 -16.94
N VAL A 43 -20.61 4.54 -16.53
CA VAL A 43 -19.34 4.79 -17.24
C VAL A 43 -18.41 3.58 -17.16
N ALA A 44 -18.37 2.89 -16.02
CA ALA A 44 -17.58 1.66 -15.85
C ALA A 44 -18.09 0.51 -16.75
N VAL A 45 -19.40 0.29 -16.81
CA VAL A 45 -20.00 -0.73 -17.70
C VAL A 45 -19.67 -0.46 -19.16
N THR A 46 -19.72 0.81 -19.57
CA THR A 46 -19.45 1.22 -20.95
C THR A 46 -17.95 1.12 -21.31
N ALA A 47 -17.06 1.37 -20.33
CA ALA A 47 -15.60 1.24 -20.47
C ALA A 47 -15.14 -0.23 -20.59
N ILE A 48 -15.77 -1.15 -19.86
CA ILE A 48 -15.48 -2.59 -19.95
C ILE A 48 -15.78 -3.11 -21.37
N VAL A 49 -16.92 -2.73 -21.94
CA VAL A 49 -17.34 -3.15 -23.28
C VAL A 49 -16.36 -2.65 -24.36
N THR A 50 -15.92 -1.39 -24.26
CA THR A 50 -15.00 -0.80 -25.24
C THR A 50 -13.56 -1.30 -25.11
N ILE A 51 -13.15 -1.72 -23.92
CA ILE A 51 -11.81 -2.27 -23.69
C ILE A 51 -11.74 -3.74 -24.07
N ALA A 52 -12.84 -4.48 -23.94
CA ALA A 52 -12.99 -5.80 -24.53
C ALA A 52 -12.92 -5.75 -26.07
N GLU A 53 -13.42 -4.68 -26.70
CA GLU A 53 -13.34 -4.47 -28.15
C GLU A 53 -11.92 -4.06 -28.61
N ASN A 54 -11.21 -3.18 -27.87
CA ASN A 54 -9.83 -2.77 -28.18
C ASN A 54 -8.75 -3.82 -27.84
N ALA A 55 -9.08 -4.79 -26.99
CA ALA A 55 -8.26 -5.97 -26.72
C ALA A 55 -8.01 -6.82 -27.96
N ILE A 56 -8.96 -6.80 -28.89
CA ILE A 56 -8.96 -7.63 -30.09
C ILE A 56 -7.96 -7.08 -31.13
N THR A 57 -7.51 -5.82 -30.99
CA THR A 57 -6.70 -5.12 -31.99
C THR A 57 -5.26 -4.76 -31.56
N THR A 58 -4.89 -4.89 -30.28
CA THR A 58 -3.54 -4.52 -29.78
C THR A 58 -2.85 -5.70 -29.06
N LYS A 59 -1.62 -6.05 -29.45
CA LYS A 59 -0.87 -7.22 -28.92
C LYS A 59 -0.29 -7.06 -27.49
N GLU A 60 -0.51 -5.94 -26.80
CA GLU A 60 -0.09 -5.75 -25.39
C GLU A 60 -1.27 -5.36 -24.52
N ARG A 61 -1.30 -5.87 -23.28
CA ARG A 61 -2.45 -6.13 -22.38
C ARG A 61 -2.91 -4.93 -21.51
N PRO A 62 -3.72 -3.96 -21.98
CA PRO A 62 -4.17 -2.83 -21.17
C PRO A 62 -5.42 -3.22 -20.35
N ILE A 63 -6.16 -4.23 -20.83
CA ILE A 63 -7.33 -4.83 -20.17
C ILE A 63 -6.92 -5.46 -18.85
N GLY A 64 -5.75 -6.09 -18.79
CA GLY A 64 -5.28 -6.73 -17.56
C GLY A 64 -5.08 -5.73 -16.44
N ILE A 65 -4.47 -4.57 -16.74
CA ILE A 65 -4.24 -3.50 -15.76
C ILE A 65 -5.55 -2.85 -15.33
N MET A 66 -6.45 -2.58 -16.28
CA MET A 66 -7.76 -2.03 -15.93
C MET A 66 -8.57 -3.03 -15.09
N TRP A 67 -8.60 -4.30 -15.49
CA TRP A 67 -9.28 -5.35 -14.75
C TRP A 67 -8.72 -5.50 -13.34
N ASP A 68 -7.39 -5.42 -13.20
CA ASP A 68 -6.70 -5.44 -11.91
C ASP A 68 -7.10 -4.25 -11.03
N LEU A 69 -7.13 -3.03 -11.57
CA LEU A 69 -7.60 -1.84 -10.84
C LEU A 69 -9.08 -1.95 -10.44
N MET A 70 -9.92 -2.48 -11.32
CA MET A 70 -11.35 -2.68 -11.05
C MET A 70 -11.58 -3.74 -9.98
N CYS A 71 -10.81 -4.82 -9.99
CA CYS A 71 -10.86 -5.88 -8.98
C CYS A 71 -10.05 -5.55 -7.72
N PHE A 72 -9.32 -4.43 -7.69
CA PHE A 72 -8.60 -3.99 -6.51
C PHE A 72 -9.50 -3.19 -5.56
N LEU A 73 -10.39 -2.34 -6.09
CA LEU A 73 -11.29 -1.54 -5.27
C LEU A 73 -12.49 -2.37 -4.74
N PRO A 74 -12.93 -2.16 -3.49
CA PRO A 74 -13.97 -2.98 -2.88
C PRO A 74 -15.31 -2.84 -3.62
N ARG A 75 -16.05 -3.95 -3.71
CA ARG A 75 -17.40 -4.03 -4.30
C ARG A 75 -18.44 -3.13 -3.61
N ALA A 76 -18.09 -2.51 -2.48
CA ALA A 76 -18.91 -1.60 -1.70
C ALA A 76 -19.55 -0.46 -2.52
N GLY A 77 -18.93 -0.05 -3.63
CA GLY A 77 -19.48 1.00 -4.50
C GLY A 77 -20.65 0.56 -5.40
N HIS A 78 -20.77 -0.74 -5.73
CA HIS A 78 -21.84 -1.22 -6.61
C HIS A 78 -22.03 -2.76 -6.55
N PRO A 79 -23.26 -3.29 -6.43
CA PRO A 79 -23.52 -4.73 -6.30
C PRO A 79 -23.07 -5.56 -7.51
N TYR A 80 -22.90 -4.95 -8.69
CA TYR A 80 -22.38 -5.63 -9.89
C TYR A 80 -20.89 -5.39 -10.14
N GLY A 81 -20.17 -4.73 -9.22
CA GLY A 81 -18.72 -4.61 -9.29
C GLY A 81 -18.05 -6.00 -9.29
N PRO A 82 -16.94 -6.18 -10.02
CA PRO A 82 -16.22 -7.44 -10.00
C PRO A 82 -15.74 -7.77 -8.57
N PRO A 83 -15.61 -9.06 -8.21
CA PRO A 83 -15.10 -9.45 -6.89
C PRO A 83 -13.73 -8.84 -6.64
N CYS A 84 -13.53 -8.31 -5.44
CA CYS A 84 -12.25 -7.73 -5.06
C CYS A 84 -11.25 -8.87 -4.85
N TYR A 85 -10.11 -8.88 -5.56
CA TYR A 85 -9.14 -9.96 -5.37
C TYR A 85 -8.49 -9.92 -3.98
N ALA A 86 -8.55 -8.78 -3.29
CA ALA A 86 -8.03 -8.65 -1.93
C ALA A 86 -8.76 -9.57 -0.95
N GLU A 87 -10.04 -9.91 -1.19
CA GLU A 87 -10.82 -10.91 -0.42
C GLU A 87 -10.16 -12.29 -0.42
N ARG A 88 -9.34 -12.57 -1.45
CA ARG A 88 -8.57 -13.80 -1.57
C ARG A 88 -7.10 -13.61 -1.18
N VAL A 89 -6.47 -12.57 -1.73
CA VAL A 89 -5.02 -12.35 -1.58
C VAL A 89 -4.64 -12.08 -0.14
N ILE A 90 -5.44 -11.30 0.61
CA ILE A 90 -5.12 -10.96 2.00
C ILE A 90 -5.16 -12.21 2.90
N PRO A 91 -6.24 -13.02 2.95
CA PRO A 91 -6.26 -14.24 3.76
C PRO A 91 -5.19 -15.25 3.35
N GLU A 92 -4.92 -15.42 2.05
CA GLU A 92 -3.86 -16.33 1.59
C GLU A 92 -2.46 -15.84 1.99
N LEU A 93 -2.18 -14.54 1.87
CA LEU A 93 -0.91 -13.96 2.29
C LEU A 93 -0.73 -14.09 3.81
N ARG A 94 -1.76 -13.75 4.59
CA ARG A 94 -1.80 -13.96 6.05
C ARG A 94 -1.49 -15.41 6.41
N GLY A 95 -2.17 -16.37 5.79
CA GLY A 95 -1.95 -17.79 6.04
C GLY A 95 -0.52 -18.25 5.74
N ARG A 96 0.12 -17.69 4.70
CA ARG A 96 1.53 -17.98 4.38
C ARG A 96 2.48 -17.39 5.40
N VAL A 97 2.24 -16.14 5.86
CA VAL A 97 3.06 -15.49 6.90
C VAL A 97 2.97 -16.27 8.20
N VAL A 98 1.76 -16.50 8.69
CA VAL A 98 1.51 -17.23 9.95
C VAL A 98 2.07 -18.65 9.85
N GLY A 99 1.75 -19.39 8.77
CA GLY A 99 2.24 -20.76 8.60
C GLY A 99 3.77 -20.85 8.59
N TRP A 100 4.46 -19.89 7.97
CA TRP A 100 5.92 -19.83 8.02
C TRP A 100 6.46 -19.56 9.43
N LEU A 101 5.90 -18.58 10.14
CA LEU A 101 6.37 -18.22 11.48
C LEU A 101 6.07 -19.31 12.52
N GLU A 102 4.90 -19.93 12.45
CA GLU A 102 4.46 -20.98 13.38
C GLU A 102 5.19 -22.32 13.17
N THR A 103 5.94 -22.51 12.07
CA THR A 103 6.46 -23.84 11.70
C THR A 103 7.28 -24.51 12.83
N ASP A 104 7.96 -23.75 13.70
CA ASP A 104 8.67 -24.33 14.85
C ASP A 104 7.76 -24.65 16.04
N LEU A 105 6.67 -23.89 16.21
CA LEU A 105 5.66 -24.06 17.27
C LEU A 105 4.72 -25.24 17.00
N LEU A 106 4.61 -25.67 15.74
CA LEU A 106 3.77 -26.80 15.30
C LEU A 106 4.35 -28.18 15.64
N LYS A 107 5.59 -28.27 16.13
CA LYS A 107 6.23 -29.56 16.46
C LYS A 107 5.43 -30.30 17.54
N GLY A 108 5.00 -31.53 17.22
CA GLY A 108 4.18 -32.36 18.11
C GLY A 108 2.69 -31.99 18.16
N LYS A 109 2.27 -30.95 17.41
CA LYS A 109 0.86 -30.50 17.31
C LYS A 109 0.20 -30.88 15.99
N ILE A 110 0.94 -31.52 15.08
CA ILE A 110 0.42 -32.15 13.86
C ILE A 110 0.50 -33.66 14.02
N VAL A 111 -0.65 -34.33 14.02
CA VAL A 111 -0.76 -35.80 14.11
C VAL A 111 -1.49 -36.31 12.88
N ASP A 112 -0.88 -37.23 12.14
CA ASP A 112 -1.40 -37.75 10.86
C ASP A 112 -1.77 -36.65 9.85
N GLY A 113 -0.98 -35.58 9.78
CA GLY A 113 -1.23 -34.44 8.91
C GLY A 113 -2.40 -33.54 9.34
N ARG A 114 -3.01 -33.79 10.50
CA ARG A 114 -4.06 -32.96 11.07
C ARG A 114 -3.50 -32.09 12.19
N ASP A 115 -3.85 -30.81 12.15
CA ASP A 115 -3.59 -29.86 13.23
C ASP A 115 -4.60 -30.11 14.36
N ILE A 116 -4.09 -30.59 15.51
CA ILE A 116 -4.89 -30.98 16.68
C ILE A 116 -5.09 -29.83 17.67
N ARG A 117 -4.59 -28.62 17.36
CA ARG A 117 -4.75 -27.44 18.21
C ARG A 117 -6.22 -27.02 18.32
N THR A 118 -6.62 -26.61 19.51
CA THR A 118 -7.88 -25.86 19.71
C THR A 118 -7.79 -24.46 19.10
N GLU A 119 -8.92 -23.80 18.91
CA GLU A 119 -8.96 -22.42 18.41
C GLU A 119 -8.17 -21.46 19.31
N THR A 120 -8.30 -21.59 20.63
CA THR A 120 -7.51 -20.81 21.59
C THR A 120 -6.01 -21.09 21.45
N GLN A 121 -5.60 -22.36 21.33
CA GLN A 121 -4.19 -22.71 21.14
C GLN A 121 -3.62 -22.16 19.82
N ARG A 122 -4.44 -22.07 18.77
CA ARG A 122 -4.03 -21.43 17.51
C ARG A 122 -3.81 -19.93 17.69
N ALA A 123 -4.72 -19.25 18.38
CA ALA A 123 -4.58 -17.82 18.66
C ALA A 123 -3.34 -17.54 19.52
N ASP A 124 -3.10 -18.34 20.56
CA ASP A 124 -1.94 -18.21 21.44
C ASP A 124 -0.62 -18.48 20.69
N ASP A 125 -0.59 -19.50 19.83
CA ASP A 125 0.58 -19.82 19.02
C ASP A 125 0.84 -18.72 17.97
N GLU A 126 -0.19 -18.15 17.36
CA GLU A 126 -0.04 -17.04 16.42
C GLU A 126 0.54 -15.81 17.13
N LEU A 127 -0.02 -15.43 18.29
CA LEU A 127 0.48 -14.32 19.09
C LEU A 127 1.94 -14.55 19.52
N ALA A 128 2.29 -15.78 19.91
CA ALA A 128 3.66 -16.15 20.23
C ALA A 128 4.59 -16.08 19.00
N ALA A 129 4.14 -16.55 17.84
CA ALA A 129 4.90 -16.53 16.59
C ALA A 129 5.17 -15.10 16.10
N LEU A 130 4.26 -14.17 16.36
CA LEU A 130 4.40 -12.76 15.97
C LEU A 130 5.20 -11.95 17.00
N GLY A 131 4.84 -12.05 18.29
CA GLY A 131 5.31 -11.15 19.37
C GLY A 131 6.51 -11.65 20.17
N THR A 132 7.00 -12.87 19.94
CA THR A 132 8.23 -13.37 20.60
C THR A 132 9.31 -13.66 19.57
N ALA A 133 10.58 -13.43 19.92
CA ALA A 133 11.68 -13.60 18.97
C ALA A 133 11.71 -15.05 18.42
N GLN A 134 11.57 -15.19 17.11
CA GLN A 134 11.58 -16.47 16.41
C GLN A 134 12.85 -16.64 15.57
N ARG A 135 13.18 -17.90 15.28
CA ARG A 135 14.22 -18.23 14.29
C ARG A 135 13.79 -17.86 12.87
N ARG A 136 12.51 -18.07 12.56
CA ARG A 136 11.92 -17.77 11.25
C ARG A 136 11.41 -16.34 11.23
N LYS A 137 11.75 -15.63 10.17
CA LYS A 137 11.44 -14.21 9.97
C LYS A 137 10.84 -14.02 8.58
N VAL A 138 10.05 -12.98 8.40
CA VAL A 138 9.41 -12.64 7.12
C VAL A 138 9.65 -11.18 6.80
N VAL A 139 10.04 -10.88 5.56
CA VAL A 139 9.97 -9.52 5.02
C VAL A 139 8.94 -9.48 3.91
N LEU A 140 7.90 -8.68 4.08
CA LEU A 140 6.92 -8.38 3.04
C LEU A 140 7.47 -7.27 2.14
N SER A 141 7.91 -7.66 0.94
CA SER A 141 8.35 -6.73 -0.10
C SER A 141 7.20 -6.39 -1.04
N ALA A 142 6.83 -5.11 -1.10
CA ALA A 142 5.60 -4.65 -1.74
C ALA A 142 5.84 -3.46 -2.67
N HIS A 143 5.52 -3.63 -3.96
CA HIS A 143 5.59 -2.60 -4.99
C HIS A 143 4.24 -1.96 -5.22
N SER A 144 4.17 -0.63 -5.38
CA SER A 144 2.97 0.06 -5.87
C SER A 144 1.73 -0.27 -5.03
N LEU A 145 0.62 -0.69 -5.66
CA LEU A 145 -0.61 -1.17 -5.00
C LEU A 145 -0.39 -2.38 -4.08
N GLY A 146 0.67 -3.15 -4.28
CA GLY A 146 1.06 -4.22 -3.37
C GLY A 146 1.31 -3.72 -1.94
N GLY A 147 1.68 -2.45 -1.77
CA GLY A 147 1.83 -1.82 -0.45
C GLY A 147 0.51 -1.83 0.33
N VAL A 148 -0.61 -1.53 -0.34
CA VAL A 148 -1.95 -1.57 0.26
C VAL A 148 -2.30 -2.98 0.72
N LEU A 149 -2.02 -3.99 -0.10
CA LEU A 149 -2.29 -5.40 0.25
C LEU A 149 -1.42 -5.88 1.41
N ALA A 150 -0.14 -5.51 1.40
CA ALA A 150 0.79 -5.87 2.46
C ALA A 150 0.38 -5.24 3.79
N VAL A 151 0.08 -3.93 3.81
CA VAL A 151 -0.38 -3.23 5.01
C VAL A 151 -1.70 -3.80 5.52
N SER A 152 -2.68 -4.02 4.65
CA SER A 152 -3.94 -4.66 5.05
C SER A 152 -3.71 -6.06 5.61
N CYS A 153 -2.79 -6.84 5.04
CA CYS A 153 -2.43 -8.15 5.59
C CYS A 153 -1.85 -8.03 7.00
N LEU A 154 -0.97 -7.05 7.25
CA LEU A 154 -0.38 -6.84 8.57
C LEU A 154 -1.44 -6.51 9.62
N PHE A 155 -2.43 -5.68 9.29
CA PHE A 155 -3.56 -5.39 10.19
C PHE A 155 -4.49 -6.59 10.45
N THR A 156 -4.42 -7.65 9.64
CA THR A 156 -5.18 -8.90 9.88
C THR A 156 -4.41 -9.95 10.67
N LEU A 157 -3.13 -9.72 10.97
CA LEU A 157 -2.36 -10.57 11.87
C LEU A 157 -2.85 -10.35 13.30
N GLY A 158 -2.83 -11.38 14.14
CA GLY A 158 -3.27 -11.32 15.54
C GLY A 158 -2.34 -10.53 16.48
N ALA A 159 -1.78 -9.41 16.01
CA ALA A 159 -0.92 -8.53 16.78
C ALA A 159 -1.68 -7.23 17.12
N ASP A 160 -1.98 -7.03 18.40
CA ASP A 160 -2.76 -5.91 18.94
C ASP A 160 -1.97 -5.07 19.97
N ALA A 161 -0.77 -5.50 20.33
CA ALA A 161 0.15 -4.78 21.20
C ALA A 161 1.17 -3.98 20.38
N LYS A 162 1.80 -2.97 21.01
CA LYS A 162 2.74 -2.06 20.36
C LYS A 162 3.78 -2.78 19.52
N ASP A 163 4.87 -3.30 20.03
CA ASP A 163 5.86 -4.06 19.25
C ASP A 163 5.41 -5.48 18.81
N GLY A 164 4.15 -5.63 18.38
CA GLY A 164 3.49 -6.92 18.17
C GLY A 164 3.99 -7.74 16.99
N LEU A 165 4.67 -7.12 16.01
CA LEU A 165 5.20 -7.78 14.81
C LEU A 165 6.73 -7.91 14.86
N ARG A 166 7.25 -8.63 15.86
CA ARG A 166 8.71 -8.76 16.08
C ARG A 166 9.45 -9.50 14.98
N ASN A 167 8.78 -10.42 14.28
CA ASN A 167 9.41 -11.27 13.27
C ASN A 167 9.01 -10.90 11.83
N VAL A 168 8.38 -9.73 11.65
CA VAL A 168 7.85 -9.29 10.35
C VAL A 168 8.37 -7.90 10.02
N GLY A 169 9.02 -7.77 8.87
CA GLY A 169 9.47 -6.50 8.31
C GLY A 169 8.67 -6.11 7.06
N LEU A 170 8.52 -4.81 6.82
CA LEU A 170 7.83 -4.27 5.66
C LEU A 170 8.80 -3.47 4.78
N LEU A 171 8.92 -3.87 3.52
CA LEU A 171 9.66 -3.14 2.49
C LEU A 171 8.69 -2.63 1.42
N THR A 172 8.27 -1.38 1.52
CA THR A 172 7.46 -0.71 0.49
C THR A 172 8.36 0.00 -0.52
N TYR A 173 7.90 0.12 -1.75
CA TYR A 173 8.61 0.90 -2.76
C TYR A 173 7.71 1.31 -3.91
N GLY A 174 7.92 2.53 -4.40
CA GLY A 174 7.07 3.12 -5.43
C GLY A 174 5.60 3.10 -5.03
N THR A 175 5.27 3.29 -3.75
CA THR A 175 3.90 3.12 -3.25
C THR A 175 3.14 4.45 -3.18
N GLN A 176 1.82 4.34 -3.05
CA GLN A 176 0.86 5.45 -3.00
C GLN A 176 0.18 5.56 -1.63
N LEU A 177 0.63 4.78 -0.64
CA LEU A 177 -0.01 4.60 0.67
C LEU A 177 -0.37 5.93 1.32
N ARG A 178 0.64 6.78 1.56
CA ARG A 178 0.44 8.09 2.21
C ARG A 178 -0.24 9.11 1.30
N ALA A 179 0.24 9.23 0.06
CA ALA A 179 -0.12 10.34 -0.82
C ALA A 179 -1.54 10.24 -1.38
N PHE A 180 -2.03 9.02 -1.66
CA PHE A 180 -3.37 8.79 -2.21
C PHE A 180 -4.26 8.00 -1.25
N PHE A 181 -3.84 6.81 -0.83
CA PHE A 181 -4.73 5.92 -0.05
C PHE A 181 -5.07 6.48 1.33
N GLY A 182 -4.13 7.15 2.00
CA GLY A 182 -4.39 7.85 3.26
C GLY A 182 -5.33 9.05 3.12
N ARG A 183 -5.59 9.53 1.89
CA ARG A 183 -6.57 10.58 1.59
C ARG A 183 -7.92 10.01 1.14
N PHE A 184 -7.91 8.91 0.40
CA PHE A 184 -9.13 8.26 -0.06
C PHE A 184 -9.81 7.45 1.05
N PHE A 185 -9.02 6.76 1.87
CA PHE A 185 -9.48 5.89 2.95
C PHE A 185 -8.72 6.22 4.24
N PRO A 186 -8.94 7.42 4.83
CA PRO A 186 -8.21 7.86 6.01
C PRO A 186 -8.40 6.94 7.23
N GLU A 187 -9.52 6.22 7.30
CA GLU A 187 -9.80 5.25 8.37
C GLU A 187 -8.99 3.95 8.24
N LEU A 188 -8.43 3.65 7.05
CA LEU A 188 -7.64 2.43 6.80
C LEU A 188 -6.16 2.71 6.61
N PHE A 189 -5.82 3.83 5.96
CA PHE A 189 -4.45 4.19 5.58
C PHE A 189 -4.08 5.63 5.97
N GLY A 190 -4.89 6.29 6.80
CA GLY A 190 -4.60 7.65 7.24
C GLY A 190 -3.36 7.74 8.12
N GLY A 191 -2.86 8.95 8.32
CA GLY A 191 -1.65 9.18 9.13
C GLY A 191 -1.74 8.66 10.56
N GLU A 192 -2.94 8.69 11.17
CA GLU A 192 -3.17 8.15 12.51
C GLU A 192 -3.16 6.62 12.54
N VAL A 193 -3.53 5.96 11.44
CA VAL A 193 -3.58 4.49 11.34
C VAL A 193 -2.19 3.94 11.01
N LEU A 194 -1.47 4.62 10.10
CA LEU A 194 -0.13 4.21 9.70
C LEU A 194 0.97 4.68 10.67
N GLY A 195 0.71 5.71 11.47
CA GLY A 195 1.71 6.35 12.33
C GLY A 195 2.69 7.24 11.54
N VAL A 196 2.20 7.90 10.49
CA VAL A 196 2.98 8.73 9.55
C VAL A 196 2.36 10.11 9.34
N ARG A 197 3.12 11.07 8.78
CA ARG A 197 2.58 12.42 8.53
C ARG A 197 1.46 12.41 7.48
N LYS A 198 0.37 13.15 7.73
CA LYS A 198 -0.72 13.36 6.76
C LYS A 198 -0.23 14.12 5.51
N SER A 199 -0.54 13.60 4.32
CA SER A 199 -0.25 14.26 3.04
C SER A 199 -1.36 15.23 2.62
N GLN A 200 -0.97 16.38 2.08
CA GLN A 200 -1.86 17.27 1.34
C GLN A 200 -2.13 16.72 -0.07
N GLY A 201 -3.13 17.29 -0.73
CA GLY A 201 -3.42 17.00 -2.12
C GLY A 201 -2.43 17.67 -3.07
N PRO A 202 -2.25 17.12 -4.28
CA PRO A 202 -1.47 17.76 -5.32
C PRO A 202 -2.15 19.06 -5.75
N SER A 203 -1.34 20.01 -6.23
CA SER A 203 -1.85 21.18 -6.93
C SER A 203 -2.26 20.81 -8.34
N LEU A 204 -3.45 21.24 -8.75
CA LEU A 204 -3.95 21.06 -10.13
C LEU A 204 -3.39 22.09 -11.12
N TRP A 205 -2.66 23.10 -10.63
CA TRP A 205 -2.29 24.28 -11.42
C TRP A 205 -0.78 24.57 -11.40
N ALA A 206 -0.03 23.96 -10.49
CA ALA A 206 1.41 24.14 -10.41
C ALA A 206 2.15 23.19 -11.36
N ALA A 207 3.30 23.64 -11.89
CA ALA A 207 4.17 22.81 -12.74
C ALA A 207 4.68 21.56 -12.00
N ASP A 208 4.98 21.70 -10.71
CA ASP A 208 5.18 20.58 -9.78
C ASP A 208 3.94 20.49 -8.88
N PRO A 209 3.07 19.49 -9.08
CA PRO A 209 1.87 19.29 -8.27
C PRO A 209 2.17 19.08 -6.78
N TRP A 210 3.35 18.58 -6.42
CA TRP A 210 3.69 18.18 -5.05
C TRP A 210 4.61 19.16 -4.33
N LEU A 211 5.06 20.23 -4.99
CA LEU A 211 5.99 21.21 -4.41
C LEU A 211 5.52 21.76 -3.06
N LYS A 212 4.23 22.06 -2.91
CA LYS A 212 3.66 22.51 -1.64
C LYS A 212 3.83 21.48 -0.52
N GLN A 213 3.63 20.20 -0.85
CA GLN A 213 3.77 19.09 0.09
C GLN A 213 5.25 18.87 0.44
N VAL A 214 6.16 18.93 -0.55
CA VAL A 214 7.62 18.84 -0.33
C VAL A 214 8.09 19.95 0.63
N ASN A 215 7.73 21.20 0.34
CA ASN A 215 8.10 22.34 1.18
C ASN A 215 7.54 22.21 2.60
N ARG A 216 6.30 21.72 2.74
CA ARG A 216 5.70 21.48 4.04
C ARG A 216 6.47 20.43 4.83
N ASP A 217 6.83 19.31 4.21
CA ASP A 217 7.55 18.25 4.91
C ASP A 217 8.91 18.71 5.44
N GLN A 218 9.62 19.56 4.68
CA GLN A 218 10.92 20.13 5.05
C GLN A 218 10.86 21.28 6.07
N THR A 219 9.73 21.98 6.17
CA THR A 219 9.60 23.16 7.06
C THR A 219 8.74 22.91 8.29
N ALA A 220 7.91 21.87 8.27
CA ALA A 220 7.07 21.52 9.41
C ALA A 220 7.93 21.00 10.57
N PRO A 221 7.61 21.38 11.81
CA PRO A 221 8.27 20.81 12.98
C PRO A 221 8.10 19.27 12.98
N PRO A 222 9.04 18.53 13.60
CA PRO A 222 8.89 17.10 13.79
C PRO A 222 7.53 16.82 14.43
N VAL A 223 6.68 16.06 13.73
CA VAL A 223 5.35 15.72 14.24
C VAL A 223 5.52 14.81 15.45
N VAL A 224 4.86 15.14 16.57
CA VAL A 224 4.66 14.19 17.67
C VAL A 224 3.78 13.09 17.13
N ARG A 225 4.41 11.94 16.88
CA ARG A 225 3.82 10.83 16.12
C ARG A 225 2.77 10.14 17.00
N PRO A 226 1.55 9.91 16.50
CA PRO A 226 0.44 9.44 17.32
C PRO A 226 0.77 8.06 17.89
N GLY A 227 0.92 7.99 19.21
CA GLY A 227 1.14 6.75 19.95
C GLY A 227 0.24 6.62 21.18
N ASP A 228 -0.77 7.48 21.31
CA ASP A 228 -1.69 7.50 22.46
C ASP A 228 -3.12 7.05 22.08
N GLY A 229 -3.28 6.50 20.87
CA GLY A 229 -4.54 5.91 20.43
C GLY A 229 -4.82 4.58 21.13
N PRO A 230 -6.10 4.15 21.20
CA PRO A 230 -6.47 2.87 21.81
C PRO A 230 -6.00 1.65 21.00
N GLU A 231 -5.77 1.82 19.69
CA GLU A 231 -5.27 0.77 18.79
C GLU A 231 -3.86 1.16 18.30
N PRO A 232 -2.92 0.21 18.20
CA PRO A 232 -1.57 0.50 17.74
C PRO A 232 -1.56 0.87 16.25
N THR A 233 -0.76 1.86 15.91
CA THR A 233 -0.51 2.23 14.52
C THR A 233 0.36 1.19 13.81
N LEU A 234 0.37 1.16 12.46
CA LEU A 234 1.29 0.29 11.70
C LEU A 234 2.76 0.50 12.12
N ARG A 235 3.16 1.76 12.31
CA ARG A 235 4.48 2.12 12.80
C ARG A 235 4.77 1.46 14.14
N GLU A 236 3.84 1.52 15.07
CA GLU A 236 4.00 0.91 16.40
C GLU A 236 4.09 -0.61 16.29
N LEU A 237 3.19 -1.25 15.54
CA LEU A 237 3.20 -2.69 15.28
C LEU A 237 4.56 -3.19 14.79
N LEU A 238 5.21 -2.43 13.90
CA LEU A 238 6.52 -2.74 13.32
C LEU A 238 7.70 -2.18 14.11
N THR A 239 7.46 -1.45 15.19
CA THR A 239 8.54 -0.96 16.08
C THR A 239 9.08 -2.12 16.89
N GLN A 240 10.39 -2.27 16.89
CA GLN A 240 11.11 -3.31 17.60
C GLN A 240 11.43 -2.87 19.04
N PRO A 241 11.75 -3.78 19.97
CA PRO A 241 12.00 -3.45 21.37
C PRO A 241 13.14 -2.45 21.62
N ASP A 242 14.07 -2.31 20.68
CA ASP A 242 15.16 -1.32 20.71
C ASP A 242 14.75 0.06 20.19
N GLY A 243 13.49 0.21 19.75
CA GLY A 243 12.93 1.43 19.17
C GLY A 243 13.15 1.57 17.66
N GLU A 244 13.87 0.64 17.02
CA GLU A 244 14.02 0.65 15.56
C GLU A 244 12.72 0.22 14.87
N ILE A 245 12.45 0.77 13.69
CA ILE A 245 11.23 0.46 12.95
C ILE A 245 11.56 -0.53 11.83
N ALA A 246 10.89 -1.68 11.83
CA ALA A 246 10.96 -2.70 10.80
C ALA A 246 10.10 -2.37 9.58
N TRP A 247 10.12 -1.11 9.16
CA TRP A 247 9.46 -0.60 7.96
C TRP A 247 10.43 0.31 7.21
N ILE A 248 10.71 -0.04 5.95
CA ILE A 248 11.47 0.82 5.03
C ILE A 248 10.64 1.03 3.77
N ASN A 249 10.55 2.29 3.34
CA ASN A 249 10.01 2.66 2.04
C ASN A 249 11.12 3.18 1.12
N LEU A 250 11.12 2.74 -0.14
CA LEU A 250 12.00 3.29 -1.17
C LEU A 250 11.21 4.14 -2.17
N TRP A 251 11.69 5.36 -2.38
CA TRP A 251 11.08 6.31 -3.32
C TRP A 251 12.15 7.04 -4.14
N ARG A 252 11.76 7.63 -5.27
CA ARG A 252 12.64 8.46 -6.10
C ARG A 252 11.82 9.51 -6.86
N ARG A 253 12.42 10.66 -7.19
CA ARG A 253 11.68 11.76 -7.86
C ARG A 253 11.28 11.43 -9.30
N THR A 254 11.99 10.53 -9.95
CA THR A 254 11.69 10.07 -11.31
C THR A 254 10.53 9.07 -11.38
N ASP A 255 9.99 8.66 -10.23
CA ASP A 255 8.76 7.86 -10.14
C ASP A 255 7.56 8.78 -9.92
N TYR A 256 6.71 8.90 -10.93
CA TYR A 256 5.52 9.75 -10.92
C TYR A 256 4.34 9.18 -10.10
N LEU A 257 4.43 7.92 -9.65
CA LEU A 257 3.43 7.27 -8.80
C LEU A 257 3.98 6.92 -7.42
N GLY A 258 5.30 6.87 -7.25
CA GLY A 258 5.94 6.46 -6.02
C GLY A 258 6.24 7.63 -5.10
N PHE A 259 5.75 7.56 -3.87
CA PHE A 259 5.89 8.63 -2.89
C PHE A 259 6.58 8.13 -1.62
N PRO A 260 7.15 9.06 -0.82
CA PRO A 260 7.49 8.77 0.57
C PRO A 260 6.23 8.37 1.37
N ASP A 261 6.39 7.40 2.27
CA ASP A 261 5.35 6.88 3.16
C ASP A 261 5.22 7.71 4.45
N ASP A 262 6.26 8.45 4.86
CA ASP A 262 6.20 9.38 5.99
C ASP A 262 6.42 10.84 5.57
N SER A 263 7.55 11.16 4.95
CA SER A 263 7.85 12.53 4.55
C SER A 263 8.94 12.63 3.49
N TYR A 264 8.98 13.75 2.78
CA TYR A 264 10.10 14.09 1.87
C TYR A 264 11.38 14.52 2.61
N ASP A 265 11.32 14.67 3.94
CA ASP A 265 12.46 14.97 4.79
C ASP A 265 13.08 13.69 5.35
N ASP A 266 14.28 13.77 5.89
CA ASP A 266 14.98 12.60 6.45
C ASP A 266 14.18 12.01 7.62
N ASN A 267 13.92 10.71 7.56
CA ASN A 267 13.16 9.98 8.57
C ASN A 267 13.52 8.49 8.62
N ASP A 268 12.95 7.77 9.59
CA ASP A 268 13.32 6.37 9.89
C ASP A 268 12.78 5.36 8.85
N ILE A 269 11.75 5.75 8.09
CA ILE A 269 10.99 4.88 7.17
C ILE A 269 11.47 5.08 5.74
N ASP A 270 11.49 6.33 5.26
CA ASP A 270 11.75 6.65 3.85
C ASP A 270 13.23 6.71 3.52
N ARG A 271 13.60 6.11 2.37
CA ARG A 271 14.94 6.21 1.80
C ARG A 271 14.87 6.50 0.31
N GLY A 272 15.73 7.40 -0.16
CA GLY A 272 15.90 7.68 -1.58
C GLY A 272 16.51 6.48 -2.31
N ALA A 273 15.94 6.12 -3.45
CA ALA A 273 16.47 5.14 -4.39
C ALA A 273 17.11 5.83 -5.59
N ASP A 274 18.05 5.15 -6.26
CA ASP A 274 18.70 5.68 -7.45
C ASP A 274 17.67 6.02 -8.56
N GLU A 275 17.86 7.21 -9.13
CA GLU A 275 17.08 7.72 -10.27
C GLU A 275 17.61 7.19 -11.61
N PHE A 276 18.79 6.58 -11.61
CA PHE A 276 19.39 5.94 -12.76
C PHE A 276 19.40 4.43 -12.56
N GLY A 277 19.04 3.69 -13.60
CA GLY A 277 19.10 2.23 -13.55
C GLY A 277 20.53 1.72 -13.40
N PRO A 278 20.72 0.41 -13.13
CA PRO A 278 22.05 -0.19 -13.04
C PRO A 278 22.86 0.11 -14.30
N THR A 279 24.19 0.20 -14.17
CA THR A 279 25.11 0.59 -15.24
C THR A 279 24.87 -0.25 -16.49
N ARG A 280 24.33 0.38 -17.53
CA ARG A 280 24.10 -0.19 -18.87
C ARG A 280 24.86 0.65 -19.88
N TYR A 281 25.08 0.10 -21.07
CA TYR A 281 25.71 0.81 -22.20
C TYR A 281 24.99 2.13 -22.54
N LEU A 282 23.66 2.18 -22.33
CA LEU A 282 22.88 3.41 -22.37
C LEU A 282 22.33 3.72 -20.98
N VAL A 283 22.58 4.94 -20.50
CA VAL A 283 21.99 5.46 -19.27
C VAL A 283 20.47 5.49 -19.46
N LYS A 284 19.76 4.84 -18.53
CA LYS A 284 18.30 4.85 -18.50
C LYS A 284 17.84 5.41 -17.16
N VAL A 285 16.99 6.42 -17.22
CA VAL A 285 16.29 6.94 -16.04
C VAL A 285 15.38 5.84 -15.50
N ALA A 286 15.56 5.50 -14.24
CA ALA A 286 14.71 4.54 -13.56
C ALA A 286 13.38 5.20 -13.20
N THR A 287 12.28 4.51 -13.48
CA THR A 287 10.91 5.04 -13.31
C THR A 287 10.15 4.19 -12.30
N HIS A 288 8.82 4.21 -12.29
CA HIS A 288 8.01 3.40 -11.38
C HIS A 288 8.44 1.91 -11.26
N PRO A 289 8.68 1.18 -12.37
CA PRO A 289 9.32 -0.13 -12.30
C PRO A 289 10.83 0.00 -12.05
N GLY A 290 11.40 -0.95 -11.30
CA GLY A 290 12.86 -1.14 -11.24
C GLY A 290 13.52 -0.82 -9.90
N TYR A 291 12.76 -0.61 -8.83
CA TYR A 291 13.32 -0.57 -7.47
C TYR A 291 14.06 -1.86 -7.10
N PRO A 292 13.58 -3.09 -7.41
CA PRO A 292 14.29 -4.31 -7.05
C PRO A 292 15.69 -4.45 -7.68
N ALA A 293 15.98 -3.71 -8.76
CA ALA A 293 17.28 -3.70 -9.42
C ALA A 293 18.27 -2.69 -8.81
N SER A 294 17.82 -1.85 -7.88
CA SER A 294 18.65 -0.86 -7.20
C SER A 294 19.46 -1.48 -6.06
N ALA A 295 20.64 -0.90 -5.75
CA ALA A 295 21.43 -1.32 -4.61
C ALA A 295 20.71 -1.04 -3.27
N GLN A 296 19.89 0.01 -3.24
CA GLN A 296 19.09 0.41 -2.09
C GLN A 296 18.06 -0.65 -1.72
N TYR A 297 17.46 -1.35 -2.69
CA TYR A 297 16.53 -2.45 -2.41
C TYR A 297 17.20 -3.58 -1.63
N MET A 298 18.36 -4.06 -2.08
CA MET A 298 19.07 -5.12 -1.38
C MET A 298 19.60 -4.67 -0.02
N THR A 299 19.98 -3.40 0.11
CA THR A 299 20.42 -2.82 1.38
C THR A 299 19.25 -2.73 2.36
N ALA A 300 18.10 -2.23 1.94
CA ALA A 300 16.89 -2.15 2.75
C ALA A 300 16.39 -3.54 3.18
N LEU A 301 16.39 -4.52 2.27
CA LEU A 301 15.99 -5.89 2.58
C LEU A 301 16.89 -6.53 3.65
N ARG A 302 18.21 -6.36 3.53
CA ARG A 302 19.16 -6.85 4.54
C ARG A 302 19.02 -6.11 5.86
N ASP A 303 18.72 -4.82 5.81
CA ASP A 303 18.53 -4.01 7.00
C ASP A 303 17.31 -4.47 7.78
N LEU A 304 16.16 -4.63 7.11
CA LEU A 304 14.95 -5.19 7.71
C LEU A 304 15.18 -6.56 8.30
N ALA A 305 15.91 -7.44 7.60
CA ALA A 305 16.22 -8.77 8.10
C ALA A 305 17.12 -8.80 9.35
N ARG A 306 17.82 -7.68 9.67
CA ARG A 306 18.57 -7.53 10.92
C ARG A 306 17.72 -6.95 12.04
N LYS A 307 16.77 -6.06 11.71
CA LYS A 307 15.87 -5.40 12.66
C LYS A 307 14.91 -6.38 13.30
N ILE A 308 14.34 -7.27 12.48
CA ILE A 308 13.47 -8.37 12.92
C ILE A 308 14.31 -9.58 13.27
#